data_AF-E6N5U6-F1
#
_entry.id   AF-E6N5U6-F1
#
_cell.length_a   1.000
_cell.length_b   1.000
_cell.length_c   1.000
_cell.angle_alpha   90.00
_cell.angle_beta   90.00
_cell.angle_gamma   90.00
#
_symmetry.space_group_name_H-M   'P 1'
#
loop_
_entity.id
_entity.type
_entity.pdbx_description
1 polymer ?
#
loop_
_entity_poly.entity_id
_entity_poly.type
_entity_poly.pdbx_seq_one_letter_code
_entity_poly.pdbx_strand_id
1 'polypeptide(L)'
;MRVSPVTILAVFIIGFFTGYLVYSSTAPSPPTITKTTTAPTTIRQTFTTTILSTQTTTITSSYKVGGKPVDLVATVYRIVDGDTFDAFPSGRVRLADINTPERNEPGYNEAKEALRRLVEGKQVFLDVDNVNVMDSYQRLVAVVYVQHNSTHVLNVNLWLVTNGYAVFRDFNNEFNPSTWSLYLPFS
;
A
#
# COMPACT_ATOMS: atom_id res chain seq x y z
N MET A 1 30.46 23.87 -45.86
CA MET A 1 30.16 23.40 -44.48
C MET A 1 30.82 24.38 -43.53
N ARG A 2 30.03 25.19 -42.83
CA ARG A 2 30.48 26.35 -42.07
C ARG A 2 30.47 25.98 -40.59
N VAL A 3 31.64 25.75 -40.01
CA VAL A 3 31.83 25.57 -38.57
C VAL A 3 31.86 26.95 -37.91
N SER A 4 31.02 27.16 -36.90
CA SER A 4 31.03 28.34 -36.04
C SER A 4 31.83 28.01 -34.77
N PRO A 5 32.75 28.88 -34.31
CA PRO A 5 33.39 28.73 -33.01
C PRO A 5 32.60 29.50 -31.94
N VAL A 6 32.51 28.98 -30.71
CA VAL A 6 32.28 29.80 -29.52
C VAL A 6 33.13 29.27 -28.38
N THR A 7 33.78 30.20 -27.69
CA THR A 7 34.82 30.03 -26.68
C THR A 7 34.38 30.77 -25.40
N ILE A 8 34.90 30.33 -24.23
CA ILE A 8 35.05 31.05 -22.93
C ILE A 8 33.77 31.05 -22.04
N LEU A 9 33.78 30.73 -20.72
CA LEU A 9 34.57 31.27 -19.60
C LEU A 9 34.67 30.31 -18.38
N ALA A 10 35.68 30.55 -17.56
CA ALA A 10 36.19 29.76 -16.44
C ALA A 10 35.51 30.00 -15.07
N VAL A 11 35.60 28.95 -14.23
CA VAL A 11 35.91 28.86 -12.77
C VAL A 11 34.99 29.56 -11.76
N PHE A 12 34.48 28.78 -10.79
CA PHE A 12 34.66 29.04 -9.36
C PHE A 12 34.68 27.74 -8.54
N ILE A 13 35.72 27.61 -7.72
CA ILE A 13 35.92 26.56 -6.70
C ILE A 13 35.00 26.86 -5.52
N ILE A 14 34.31 25.85 -5.01
CA ILE A 14 33.84 25.84 -3.62
C ILE A 14 34.05 24.44 -3.07
N GLY A 15 35.00 24.31 -2.15
CA GLY A 15 35.20 23.09 -1.39
C GLY A 15 34.06 22.91 -0.38
N PHE A 16 33.64 21.66 -0.21
CA PHE A 16 32.92 21.23 0.98
C PHE A 16 33.63 20.02 1.57
N PHE A 17 34.34 20.28 2.67
CA PHE A 17 34.71 19.28 3.66
C PHE A 17 33.43 18.91 4.40
N THR A 18 32.97 17.66 4.28
CA THR A 18 32.04 17.07 5.25
C THR A 18 32.50 15.66 5.57
N GLY A 19 32.82 15.44 6.83
CA GLY A 19 33.44 14.22 7.34
C GLY A 19 32.55 13.00 7.21
N TYR A 20 33.20 11.86 7.01
CA TYR A 20 32.62 10.55 7.32
C TYR A 20 32.45 10.44 8.84
N LEU A 21 31.21 10.47 9.32
CA LEU A 21 30.91 9.99 10.67
C LEU A 21 30.90 8.47 10.64
N VAL A 22 31.93 7.87 11.23
CA VAL A 22 31.90 6.46 11.65
C VAL A 22 31.00 6.38 12.87
N TYR A 23 29.80 5.81 12.72
CA TYR A 23 28.98 5.46 13.87
C TYR A 23 29.57 4.20 14.52
N SER A 24 30.20 4.37 15.68
CA SER A 24 30.54 3.24 16.56
C SER A 24 29.27 2.84 17.32
N SER A 25 28.65 1.73 16.93
CA SER A 25 27.49 1.17 17.64
C SER A 25 27.97 0.39 18.86
N THR A 26 28.17 1.06 19.99
CA THR A 26 28.25 0.36 21.27
C THR A 26 26.83 0.09 21.73
N ALA A 27 26.38 -1.15 21.58
CA ALA A 27 25.10 -1.60 22.11
C ALA A 27 25.10 -1.44 23.64
N PRO A 28 24.02 -0.91 24.26
CA PRO A 28 23.94 -0.85 25.71
C PRO A 28 23.90 -2.27 26.28
N SER A 29 24.74 -2.53 27.28
CA SER A 29 24.78 -3.81 27.98
C SER A 29 23.44 -4.08 28.69
N PRO A 30 22.95 -5.34 28.72
CA PRO A 30 21.73 -5.68 29.44
C PRO A 30 21.88 -5.41 30.94
N PRO A 31 20.81 -4.96 31.63
CA PRO A 31 20.86 -4.77 33.07
C PRO A 31 21.07 -6.10 33.80
N THR A 32 22.07 -6.15 34.67
CA THR A 32 22.35 -7.27 35.57
C THR A 32 21.23 -7.40 36.61
N ILE A 33 20.40 -8.42 36.49
CA ILE A 33 19.39 -8.75 37.51
C ILE A 33 20.07 -9.52 38.63
N THR A 34 20.35 -8.84 39.74
CA THR A 34 20.77 -9.48 41.00
C THR A 34 19.53 -10.08 41.67
N LYS A 35 19.49 -11.40 41.82
CA LYS A 35 18.45 -12.10 42.58
C LYS A 35 18.67 -11.88 44.08
N THR A 36 17.94 -10.93 44.67
CA THR A 36 17.79 -10.83 46.12
C THR A 36 16.54 -11.60 46.53
N THR A 37 16.75 -12.69 47.25
CA THR A 37 15.68 -13.51 47.86
C THR A 37 15.25 -12.88 49.18
N THR A 38 14.02 -12.38 49.24
CA THR A 38 13.31 -12.07 50.49
C THR A 38 11.92 -12.71 50.44
N ALA A 39 11.54 -13.35 51.55
CA ALA A 39 10.35 -14.19 51.76
C ALA A 39 9.01 -13.48 51.45
N PRO A 40 7.92 -14.24 51.15
CA PRO A 40 6.68 -13.67 50.65
C PRO A 40 5.85 -13.07 51.79
N THR A 41 5.55 -11.77 51.70
CA THR A 41 4.48 -11.16 52.49
C THR A 41 3.26 -11.01 51.58
N THR A 42 2.22 -11.81 51.85
CA THR A 42 0.95 -11.79 51.14
C THR A 42 0.22 -10.48 51.41
N ILE A 43 0.20 -9.58 50.42
CA ILE A 43 -0.75 -8.46 50.38
C ILE A 43 -1.77 -8.79 49.31
N ARG A 44 -3.01 -9.12 49.72
CA ARG A 44 -4.15 -9.20 48.81
C ARG A 44 -4.51 -7.78 48.37
N GLN A 45 -3.96 -7.33 47.25
CA GLN A 45 -4.46 -6.14 46.55
C GLN A 45 -5.62 -6.57 45.64
N THR A 46 -6.82 -6.18 46.03
CA THR A 46 -8.00 -6.24 45.17
C THR A 46 -7.81 -5.18 44.08
N PHE A 47 -7.29 -5.59 42.92
CA PHE A 47 -7.29 -4.74 41.73
C PHE A 47 -8.73 -4.69 41.21
N THR A 48 -9.45 -3.62 41.51
CA THR A 48 -10.68 -3.28 40.79
C THR A 48 -10.28 -2.93 39.37
N THR A 49 -10.48 -3.86 38.44
CA THR A 49 -10.34 -3.61 37.00
C THR A 49 -11.40 -2.60 36.59
N THR A 50 -11.03 -1.32 36.52
CA THR A 50 -11.82 -0.36 35.76
C THR A 50 -11.65 -0.73 34.29
N ILE A 51 -12.65 -1.42 33.74
CA ILE A 51 -12.76 -1.67 32.30
C ILE A 51 -12.82 -0.31 31.61
N LEU A 52 -11.68 0.14 31.07
CA LEU A 52 -11.62 1.29 30.20
C LEU A 52 -12.37 0.91 28.91
N SER A 53 -13.60 1.39 28.78
CA SER A 53 -14.35 1.30 27.53
C SER A 53 -13.58 2.12 26.50
N THR A 54 -12.90 1.45 25.58
CA THR A 54 -12.35 2.09 24.38
C THR A 54 -13.55 2.45 23.51
N GLN A 55 -14.04 3.69 23.65
CA GLN A 55 -14.93 4.27 22.65
C GLN A 55 -14.13 4.47 21.38
N THR A 56 -14.20 3.49 20.47
CA THR A 56 -13.73 3.67 19.10
C THR A 56 -14.65 4.68 18.45
N THR A 57 -14.22 5.93 18.40
CA THR A 57 -14.88 6.97 17.60
C THR A 57 -14.63 6.62 16.13
N THR A 58 -15.50 5.81 15.54
CA THR A 58 -15.52 5.61 14.09
C THR A 58 -16.03 6.92 13.47
N ILE A 59 -15.10 7.80 13.09
CA ILE A 59 -15.41 8.92 12.20
C ILE A 59 -15.56 8.29 10.80
N THR A 60 -16.68 7.62 10.54
CA THR A 60 -16.96 7.03 9.23
C THR A 60 -17.40 8.16 8.30
N SER A 61 -16.44 8.88 7.73
CA SER A 61 -16.69 9.48 6.43
C SER A 61 -16.91 8.31 5.48
N SER A 62 -18.18 7.99 5.17
CA SER A 62 -18.52 6.88 4.29
C SER A 62 -18.15 7.29 2.86
N TYR A 63 -16.91 7.01 2.48
CA TYR A 63 -16.44 7.29 1.12
C TYR A 63 -17.33 6.59 0.11
N LYS A 64 -17.60 7.28 -1.00
CA LYS A 64 -18.30 6.74 -2.16
C LYS A 64 -17.46 6.91 -3.42
N VAL A 65 -17.41 5.87 -4.22
CA VAL A 65 -16.77 5.85 -5.54
C VAL A 65 -17.84 5.58 -6.58
N GLY A 66 -18.07 6.52 -7.50
CA GLY A 66 -19.11 6.36 -8.52
C GLY A 66 -20.53 6.18 -7.95
N GLY A 67 -20.77 6.67 -6.73
CA GLY A 67 -22.03 6.51 -6.01
C GLY A 67 -22.18 5.17 -5.24
N LYS A 68 -21.23 4.24 -5.38
CA LYS A 68 -21.15 3.00 -4.60
C LYS A 68 -20.35 3.23 -3.31
N PRO A 69 -20.70 2.58 -2.19
CA PRO A 69 -19.90 2.67 -0.96
C PRO A 69 -18.51 2.06 -1.16
N VAL A 70 -17.52 2.56 -0.42
CA VAL A 70 -16.22 1.92 -0.25
C VAL A 70 -16.30 0.99 0.97
N ASP A 71 -15.92 -0.27 0.81
CA ASP A 71 -15.97 -1.25 1.91
C ASP A 71 -14.78 -1.12 2.84
N LEU A 72 -13.59 -0.85 2.28
CA LEU A 72 -12.36 -0.75 3.04
C LEU A 72 -11.40 0.28 2.48
N VAL A 73 -10.72 0.98 3.37
CA VAL A 73 -9.61 1.88 3.05
C VAL A 73 -8.33 1.29 3.62
N ALA A 74 -7.29 1.18 2.80
CA ALA A 74 -6.02 0.58 3.19
C ALA A 74 -4.82 1.35 2.63
N THR A 75 -3.66 1.25 3.28
CA THR A 75 -2.40 1.81 2.77
C THR A 75 -1.51 0.68 2.26
N VAL A 76 -1.09 0.79 0.99
CA VAL A 76 -0.25 -0.23 0.34
C VAL A 76 1.18 -0.11 0.83
N TYR A 77 1.75 -1.22 1.31
CA TYR A 77 3.13 -1.26 1.80
C TYR A 77 4.04 -2.21 1.03
N ARG A 78 3.50 -3.07 0.15
CA ARG A 78 4.32 -3.98 -0.66
C ARG A 78 3.59 -4.42 -1.92
N ILE A 79 4.31 -4.49 -3.03
CA ILE A 79 3.83 -5.13 -4.27
C ILE A 79 4.34 -6.57 -4.38
N VAL A 80 3.41 -7.52 -4.56
CA VAL A 80 3.72 -8.94 -4.69
C VAL A 80 4.07 -9.25 -6.15
N ASP A 81 3.18 -8.91 -7.08
CA ASP A 81 3.29 -9.08 -8.54
C ASP A 81 2.42 -8.02 -9.28
N GLY A 82 2.09 -8.24 -10.56
CA GLY A 82 1.38 -7.26 -11.40
C GLY A 82 -0.10 -7.05 -11.05
N ASP A 83 -0.72 -7.93 -10.27
CA ASP A 83 -2.13 -7.82 -9.86
C ASP A 83 -2.37 -8.14 -8.38
N THR A 84 -1.31 -8.27 -7.59
CA THR A 84 -1.37 -8.57 -6.15
C THR A 84 -0.49 -7.61 -5.34
N PHE A 85 -1.03 -7.07 -4.25
CA PHE A 85 -0.29 -6.25 -3.29
C PHE A 85 -0.69 -6.55 -1.84
N ASP A 86 0.14 -6.14 -0.89
CA ASP A 86 -0.17 -6.17 0.54
C ASP A 86 -0.43 -4.74 1.05
N ALA A 87 -1.50 -4.58 1.82
CA ALA A 87 -1.90 -3.31 2.40
C ALA A 87 -2.43 -3.48 3.84
N PHE A 88 -2.41 -2.41 4.63
CA PHE A 88 -2.94 -2.39 5.99
C PHE A 88 -4.13 -1.44 6.07
N PRO A 89 -5.27 -1.85 6.68
CA PRO A 89 -5.49 -3.08 7.46
C PRO A 89 -5.99 -4.30 6.65
N SER A 90 -6.07 -4.22 5.32
CA SER A 90 -6.71 -5.26 4.48
C SER A 90 -5.99 -6.61 4.41
N GLY A 91 -4.67 -6.65 4.59
CA GLY A 91 -3.85 -7.80 4.24
C GLY A 91 -3.55 -7.85 2.73
N ARG A 92 -3.48 -9.05 2.16
CA ARG A 92 -3.18 -9.27 0.74
C ARG A 92 -4.42 -9.07 -0.13
N VAL A 93 -4.29 -8.26 -1.18
CA VAL A 93 -5.35 -7.93 -2.12
C VAL A 93 -5.00 -8.45 -3.52
N ARG A 94 -5.97 -9.09 -4.18
CA ARG A 94 -5.94 -9.50 -5.59
C ARG A 94 -6.91 -8.60 -6.37
N LEU A 95 -6.42 -7.98 -7.44
CA LEU A 95 -7.26 -7.16 -8.31
C LEU A 95 -8.33 -8.02 -8.98
N ALA A 96 -9.61 -7.68 -8.85
CA ALA A 96 -10.69 -8.41 -9.52
C ALA A 96 -10.56 -8.37 -11.06
N ASP A 97 -11.00 -9.46 -11.69
CA ASP A 97 -11.22 -9.66 -13.13
C ASP A 97 -10.12 -9.28 -14.13
N ILE A 98 -8.89 -9.17 -13.66
CA ILE A 98 -7.75 -8.93 -14.52
C ILE A 98 -6.64 -9.91 -14.21
N ASN A 99 -5.83 -10.23 -15.21
CA ASN A 99 -4.60 -11.00 -15.03
C ASN A 99 -3.43 -10.26 -15.65
N THR A 100 -2.31 -10.27 -14.92
CA THR A 100 -1.01 -9.86 -15.45
C THR A 100 -0.19 -11.08 -15.89
N PRO A 101 0.85 -10.89 -16.72
CA PRO A 101 1.77 -11.98 -17.05
C PRO A 101 2.39 -12.57 -15.78
N GLU A 102 2.55 -13.90 -15.74
CA GLU A 102 3.14 -14.61 -14.60
C GLU A 102 4.67 -14.45 -14.54
N ARG A 103 5.31 -14.79 -13.41
CA ARG A 103 6.75 -14.54 -13.14
C ARG A 103 7.72 -14.90 -14.26
N ASN A 104 7.42 -15.94 -15.02
CA ASN A 104 8.24 -16.48 -16.11
C ASN A 104 7.78 -16.04 -17.50
N GLU A 105 6.81 -15.13 -17.59
CA GLU A 105 6.24 -14.61 -18.83
C GLU A 105 6.78 -13.21 -19.15
N PRO A 106 6.94 -12.88 -20.45
CA PRO A 106 7.26 -11.51 -20.87
C PRO A 106 6.22 -10.51 -20.34
N GLY A 107 6.68 -9.39 -19.79
CA GLY A 107 5.81 -8.33 -19.25
C GLY A 107 5.57 -8.39 -17.74
N TYR A 108 6.01 -9.45 -17.04
CA TYR A 108 5.82 -9.59 -15.59
C TYR A 108 6.40 -8.40 -14.80
N ASN A 109 7.66 -8.04 -15.09
CA ASN A 109 8.35 -6.98 -14.36
C ASN A 109 7.72 -5.62 -14.68
N GLU A 110 7.31 -5.40 -15.92
CA GLU A 110 6.66 -4.19 -16.39
C GLU A 110 5.31 -3.99 -15.71
N ALA A 111 4.48 -5.04 -15.65
CA ALA A 111 3.19 -5.01 -14.97
C ALA A 111 3.34 -4.78 -13.46
N LYS A 112 4.29 -5.47 -12.81
CA LYS A 112 4.62 -5.26 -11.40
C LYS A 112 5.07 -3.83 -11.11
N GLU A 113 5.97 -3.29 -11.93
CA GLU A 113 6.46 -1.91 -11.78
C GLU A 113 5.37 -0.87 -12.06
N ALA A 114 4.46 -1.15 -12.99
CA ALA A 114 3.30 -0.31 -13.26
C ALA A 114 2.38 -0.22 -12.04
N LEU A 115 2.00 -1.37 -11.46
CA LEU A 115 1.21 -1.40 -10.23
C LEU A 115 1.94 -0.69 -9.09
N ARG A 116 3.25 -0.94 -8.93
CA ARG A 116 4.08 -0.30 -7.89
C ARG A 116 4.04 1.22 -7.97
N ARG A 117 4.32 1.81 -9.13
CA ARG A 117 4.26 3.27 -9.32
C ARG A 117 2.87 3.82 -9.05
N LEU A 118 1.84 3.02 -9.33
CA LEU A 118 0.47 3.45 -9.21
C LEU A 118 -0.02 3.47 -7.76
N VAL A 119 0.34 2.48 -6.93
CA VAL A 119 -0.28 2.32 -5.60
C VAL A 119 0.68 2.22 -4.41
N GLU A 120 1.97 1.90 -4.59
CA GLU A 120 2.89 1.70 -3.46
C GLU A 120 3.03 2.97 -2.60
N GLY A 121 2.87 2.83 -1.28
CA GLY A 121 2.91 3.94 -0.33
C GLY A 121 1.66 4.83 -0.32
N LYS A 122 0.64 4.52 -1.11
CA LYS A 122 -0.61 5.30 -1.21
C LYS A 122 -1.75 4.65 -0.46
N GLN A 123 -2.73 5.48 -0.09
CA GLN A 123 -4.03 5.03 0.35
C GLN A 123 -4.86 4.57 -0.86
N VAL A 124 -5.50 3.42 -0.72
CA VAL A 124 -6.41 2.83 -1.70
C VAL A 124 -7.80 2.63 -1.10
N PHE A 125 -8.81 2.72 -1.95
CA PHE A 125 -10.21 2.47 -1.63
C PHE A 125 -10.61 1.16 -2.31
N LEU A 126 -11.14 0.23 -1.54
CA LEU A 126 -11.45 -1.12 -1.98
C LEU A 126 -12.97 -1.31 -2.02
N ASP A 127 -13.46 -1.72 -3.18
CA ASP A 127 -14.79 -2.31 -3.39
C ASP A 127 -14.55 -3.83 -3.41
N VAL A 128 -14.96 -4.52 -2.36
CA VAL A 128 -14.59 -5.92 -2.05
C VAL A 128 -15.69 -6.85 -2.51
N ASP A 129 -15.31 -7.95 -3.17
CA ASP A 129 -16.29 -8.90 -3.70
C ASP A 129 -17.22 -9.46 -2.60
N ASN A 130 -18.52 -9.33 -2.80
CA ASN A 130 -19.55 -9.88 -1.93
C ASN A 130 -19.86 -11.37 -2.16
N VAL A 131 -19.42 -11.97 -3.27
CA VAL A 131 -19.65 -13.40 -3.56
C VAL A 131 -18.56 -14.27 -2.95
N ASN A 132 -17.30 -13.98 -3.27
CA ASN A 132 -16.10 -14.69 -2.82
C ASN A 132 -15.05 -13.69 -2.33
N VAL A 133 -15.33 -13.05 -1.18
CA VAL A 133 -14.45 -12.06 -0.51
C VAL A 133 -12.96 -12.45 -0.55
N MET A 134 -12.68 -13.73 -0.26
CA MET A 134 -11.34 -14.30 -0.33
C MET A 134 -11.28 -15.38 -1.41
N ASP A 135 -10.22 -15.37 -2.21
CA ASP A 135 -9.93 -16.48 -3.10
C ASP A 135 -9.31 -17.69 -2.36
N SER A 136 -9.04 -18.77 -3.09
CA SER A 136 -8.45 -20.01 -2.54
C SER A 136 -7.04 -19.83 -1.98
N TYR A 137 -6.37 -18.71 -2.27
CA TYR A 137 -5.06 -18.34 -1.74
C TYR A 137 -5.15 -17.35 -0.57
N GLN A 138 -6.36 -17.13 -0.04
CA GLN A 138 -6.63 -16.22 1.08
C GLN A 138 -6.27 -14.76 0.75
N ARG A 139 -6.49 -14.33 -0.49
CA ARG A 139 -6.34 -12.95 -0.93
C ARG A 139 -7.71 -12.29 -1.04
N LEU A 140 -7.82 -11.06 -0.56
CA LEU A 140 -9.03 -10.24 -0.69
C LEU A 140 -9.23 -9.87 -2.17
N VAL A 141 -10.36 -10.24 -2.77
CA VAL A 141 -10.66 -9.91 -4.17
C VAL A 141 -11.36 -8.55 -4.22
N ALA A 142 -10.81 -7.58 -4.95
CA ALA A 142 -11.35 -6.23 -4.96
C ALA A 142 -11.15 -5.47 -6.28
N VAL A 143 -12.08 -4.57 -6.58
CA VAL A 143 -11.81 -3.43 -7.47
C VAL A 143 -11.15 -2.34 -6.64
N VAL A 144 -10.01 -1.85 -7.13
CA VAL A 144 -9.14 -0.95 -6.36
C VAL A 144 -9.13 0.42 -6.98
N TYR A 145 -9.27 1.43 -6.14
CA TYR A 145 -9.21 2.82 -6.53
C TYR A 145 -8.12 3.59 -5.79
N VAL A 146 -7.49 4.54 -6.47
CA VAL A 146 -6.51 5.46 -5.88
C VAL A 146 -6.91 6.90 -6.18
N GLN A 147 -6.64 7.82 -5.26
CA GLN A 147 -6.96 9.24 -5.48
C GLN A 147 -6.25 9.77 -6.74
N HIS A 148 -7.02 10.40 -7.61
CA HIS A 148 -6.51 11.05 -8.83
C HIS A 148 -6.45 12.57 -8.66
N ASN A 149 -7.52 13.17 -8.12
CA ASN A 149 -7.59 14.57 -7.76
C ASN A 149 -8.59 14.79 -6.60
N SER A 150 -9.01 16.03 -6.35
CA SER A 150 -9.93 16.37 -5.26
C SER A 150 -11.35 15.84 -5.44
N THR A 151 -11.76 15.49 -6.66
CA THR A 151 -13.13 15.08 -6.98
C THR A 151 -13.23 13.69 -7.58
N HIS A 152 -12.11 13.07 -7.98
CA HIS A 152 -12.09 11.79 -8.66
C HIS A 152 -11.02 10.84 -8.13
N VAL A 153 -11.34 9.55 -8.20
CA VAL A 153 -10.41 8.44 -8.07
C VAL A 153 -10.18 7.78 -9.43
N LEU A 154 -9.05 7.10 -9.56
CA LEU A 154 -8.68 6.26 -10.69
C LEU A 154 -8.96 4.79 -10.36
N ASN A 155 -9.64 4.08 -11.26
CA ASN A 155 -9.76 2.62 -11.21
C ASN A 155 -8.44 1.96 -11.62
N VAL A 156 -7.76 1.32 -10.66
CA VAL A 156 -6.45 0.68 -10.84
C VAL A 156 -6.55 -0.52 -11.78
N ASN A 157 -7.57 -1.37 -11.62
CA ASN A 157 -7.77 -2.58 -12.41
C ASN A 157 -7.90 -2.22 -13.90
N LEU A 158 -8.81 -1.30 -14.23
CA LEU A 158 -9.04 -0.86 -15.60
C LEU A 158 -7.85 -0.10 -16.17
N TRP A 159 -7.13 0.68 -15.35
CA TRP A 159 -5.93 1.39 -15.79
C TRP A 159 -4.84 0.42 -16.25
N LEU A 160 -4.59 -0.67 -15.51
CA LEU A 160 -3.59 -1.69 -15.92
C LEU A 160 -3.94 -2.32 -17.27
N VAL A 161 -5.21 -2.66 -17.49
CA VAL A 161 -5.68 -3.21 -18.77
C VAL A 161 -5.51 -2.20 -19.90
N THR A 162 -5.97 -0.97 -19.68
CA THR A 162 -5.94 0.11 -20.70
C THR A 162 -4.51 0.49 -21.11
N ASN A 163 -3.54 0.30 -20.21
CA ASN A 163 -2.11 0.56 -20.48
C ASN A 163 -1.33 -0.68 -20.92
N GLY A 164 -2.00 -1.81 -21.17
CA GLY A 164 -1.39 -3.02 -21.71
C GLY A 164 -0.58 -3.86 -20.73
N TYR A 165 -0.78 -3.67 -19.41
CA TYR A 165 -0.11 -4.45 -18.37
C TYR A 165 -0.90 -5.68 -17.93
N ALA A 166 -2.22 -5.69 -18.20
CA ALA A 166 -3.12 -6.77 -17.82
C ALA A 166 -4.12 -7.06 -18.93
N VAL A 167 -4.77 -8.23 -18.86
CA VAL A 167 -5.91 -8.60 -19.70
C VAL A 167 -7.12 -8.89 -18.81
N PHE A 168 -8.33 -8.73 -19.35
CA PHE A 168 -9.54 -9.17 -18.64
C PHE A 168 -9.53 -10.69 -18.48
N ARG A 169 -9.89 -11.14 -17.29
CA ARG A 169 -10.19 -12.55 -16.99
C ARG A 169 -11.35 -12.58 -16.01
N ASP A 170 -12.53 -12.87 -16.54
CA ASP A 170 -13.77 -12.91 -15.78
C ASP A 170 -13.75 -14.09 -14.79
N PHE A 171 -13.90 -13.80 -13.50
CA PHE A 171 -13.97 -14.80 -12.43
C PHE A 171 -15.38 -14.81 -11.82
N ASN A 172 -15.69 -15.84 -11.04
CA ASN A 172 -16.96 -15.88 -10.30
C ASN A 172 -16.93 -14.91 -9.11
N ASN A 173 -17.24 -13.63 -9.35
CA ASN A 173 -17.39 -12.56 -8.37
C ASN A 173 -18.58 -11.64 -8.77
N GLU A 174 -18.88 -10.61 -7.97
CA GLU A 174 -19.99 -9.69 -8.27
C GLU A 174 -19.72 -8.63 -9.34
N PHE A 175 -18.47 -8.48 -9.76
CA PHE A 175 -18.06 -7.37 -10.61
C PHE A 175 -18.38 -7.65 -12.08
N ASN A 176 -18.50 -6.56 -12.85
CA ASN A 176 -18.64 -6.63 -14.30
C ASN A 176 -17.69 -5.63 -14.95
N PRO A 177 -16.53 -6.08 -15.45
CA PRO A 177 -15.50 -5.21 -16.00
C PRO A 177 -15.95 -4.35 -17.18
N SER A 178 -16.98 -4.79 -17.92
CA SER A 178 -17.53 -4.02 -19.05
C SER A 178 -18.23 -2.72 -18.63
N THR A 179 -18.55 -2.58 -17.33
CA THR A 179 -19.22 -1.40 -16.77
C THR A 179 -18.26 -0.41 -16.10
N TRP A 180 -16.98 -0.76 -15.99
CA TRP A 180 -16.01 0.07 -15.28
C TRP A 180 -15.68 1.35 -16.03
N SER A 181 -15.50 2.43 -15.27
CA SER A 181 -14.99 3.71 -15.77
C SER A 181 -13.59 3.96 -15.23
N LEU A 182 -12.72 4.58 -16.04
CA LEU A 182 -11.33 4.81 -15.65
C LEU A 182 -11.23 5.81 -14.50
N TYR A 183 -12.05 6.86 -14.55
CA TYR A 183 -12.16 7.87 -13.50
C TYR A 183 -13.58 7.88 -12.96
N LEU A 184 -13.73 7.90 -11.65
CA LEU A 184 -15.04 7.96 -10.99
C LEU A 184 -15.07 9.11 -9.99
N PRO A 185 -16.24 9.76 -9.80
CA PRO A 185 -16.40 10.77 -8.78
C PRO A 185 -16.19 10.15 -7.38
N PHE A 186 -15.57 10.92 -6.51
CA PHE A 186 -15.24 10.56 -5.13
C PHE A 186 -15.87 11.56 -4.16
N SER A 187 -16.63 11.05 -3.19
CA SER A 187 -17.32 11.85 -2.16
C SER A 187 -17.36 11.19 -0.80
#